data_AF-A0A068NW67-F1
#
_entry.id   AF-A0A068NW67-F1
#
_cell.length_a   1.000
_cell.length_b   1.000
_cell.length_c   1.000
_cell.angle_alpha   90.00
_cell.angle_beta   90.00
_cell.angle_gamma   90.00
#
_symmetry.space_group_name_H-M   'P 1'
#
loop_
_entity.id
_entity.type
_entity.pdbx_description
1 polymer ?
#
loop_
_entity_poly.entity_id
_entity_poly.type
_entity_poly.pdbx_seq_one_letter_code
_entity_poly.pdbx_strand_id
1 'polypeptide(L)'
;MERLDGLPGPQIAILREEMESLVKVMYLLRLDMGEREATARNVLDGRGFCDPSGQPITDQEMLAVAGTLHGWAKIVYTFARVFIHFASLYSFASRDPLDQLTTAERRTIVDHLNGCHEGRLNDKSPFDALAPLLVRVFNNISMNLTCYLAILEAGRSIEPV
;
A
#
# COMPACT_ATOMS: atom_id res chain seq x y z
N MET A 1 -15.48 -6.19 28.77
CA MET A 1 -14.27 -6.05 27.94
C MET A 1 -14.58 -6.78 26.65
N GLU A 2 -15.18 -6.07 25.69
CA GLU A 2 -15.54 -6.64 24.39
C GLU A 2 -14.25 -7.00 23.66
N ARG A 3 -14.07 -8.30 23.40
CA ARG A 3 -13.10 -8.77 22.42
C ARG A 3 -13.48 -8.15 21.08
N LEU A 4 -12.49 -7.66 20.34
CA LEU A 4 -12.62 -7.39 18.91
C LEU A 4 -12.76 -8.74 18.17
N ASP A 5 -13.87 -9.45 18.40
CA ASP A 5 -14.29 -10.64 17.66
C ASP A 5 -14.81 -10.16 16.29
N GLY A 6 -13.90 -9.84 15.38
CA GLY A 6 -14.26 -9.22 14.11
C GLY A 6 -13.08 -8.91 13.18
N LEU A 7 -12.34 -9.97 12.80
CA LEU A 7 -11.59 -10.07 11.53
C LEU A 7 -10.66 -8.88 11.16
N PRO A 8 -9.58 -8.60 11.92
CA PRO A 8 -8.51 -7.71 11.46
C PRO A 8 -7.93 -8.16 10.11
N GLY A 9 -7.93 -9.47 9.83
CA GLY A 9 -7.25 -10.03 8.66
C GLY A 9 -7.83 -9.70 7.30
N PRO A 10 -9.14 -9.91 7.05
CA PRO A 10 -9.80 -9.43 5.85
C PRO A 10 -9.62 -7.92 5.62
N GLN A 11 -9.72 -7.09 6.68
CA GLN A 11 -9.53 -5.64 6.57
C GLN A 11 -8.11 -5.29 6.12
N ILE A 12 -7.12 -5.98 6.70
CA ILE A 12 -5.70 -5.86 6.34
C ILE A 12 -5.44 -6.32 4.90
N ALA A 13 -6.05 -7.43 4.49
CA ALA A 13 -5.91 -7.97 3.13
C ALA A 13 -6.45 -6.99 2.08
N ILE A 14 -7.66 -6.46 2.32
CA ILE A 14 -8.28 -5.45 1.47
C ILE A 14 -7.41 -4.19 1.41
N LEU A 15 -6.93 -3.71 2.56
CA LEU A 15 -6.03 -2.56 2.59
C LEU A 15 -4.76 -2.81 1.75
N ARG A 16 -4.16 -4.01 1.85
CA ARG A 16 -3.01 -4.41 1.03
C ARG A 16 -3.34 -4.40 -0.47
N GLU A 17 -4.47 -4.93 -0.88
CA GLU A 17 -4.90 -4.96 -2.29
C GLU A 17 -5.11 -3.56 -2.87
N GLU A 18 -5.75 -2.65 -2.11
CA GLU A 18 -5.91 -1.25 -2.50
C GLU A 18 -4.56 -0.54 -2.65
N MET A 19 -3.64 -0.78 -1.71
CA MET A 19 -2.29 -0.22 -1.75
C MET A 19 -1.50 -0.72 -2.96
N GLU A 20 -1.59 -2.02 -3.26
CA GLU A 20 -0.94 -2.61 -4.43
C GLU A 20 -1.50 -2.02 -5.73
N SER A 21 -2.82 -1.83 -5.80
CA SER A 21 -3.49 -1.19 -6.95
C SER A 21 -3.02 0.26 -7.13
N LEU A 22 -2.91 1.02 -6.04
CA LEU A 22 -2.45 2.40 -6.06
C LEU A 22 -1.02 2.52 -6.58
N VAL A 23 -0.12 1.67 -6.10
CA VAL A 23 1.28 1.61 -6.57
C VAL A 23 1.34 1.28 -8.07
N LYS A 24 0.55 0.31 -8.56
CA LYS A 24 0.47 -0.03 -9.99
C LYS A 24 -0.04 1.12 -10.84
N VAL A 25 -1.11 1.80 -10.42
CA VAL A 25 -1.65 2.96 -11.14
C VAL A 25 -0.63 4.09 -11.21
N MET A 26 0.06 4.38 -10.10
CA MET A 26 1.12 5.39 -10.06
C MET A 26 2.28 5.04 -10.99
N TYR A 27 2.68 3.77 -11.03
CA TYR A 27 3.70 3.28 -11.96
C TYR A 27 3.26 3.47 -13.41
N LEU A 28 2.04 3.05 -13.77
CA LEU A 28 1.49 3.22 -15.13
C LEU A 28 1.46 4.69 -15.54
N LEU A 29 1.07 5.60 -14.64
CA LEU A 29 1.03 7.05 -14.91
C LEU A 29 2.40 7.68 -15.22
N ARG A 30 3.50 6.95 -15.01
CA ARG A 30 4.88 7.37 -15.32
C ARG A 30 5.40 6.81 -16.63
N LEU A 31 4.79 5.72 -17.12
CA LEU A 31 5.08 5.16 -18.44
C LEU A 31 4.50 6.04 -19.55
N ASP A 32 5.05 5.92 -20.75
CA ASP A 32 4.40 6.48 -21.94
C ASP A 32 3.15 5.68 -22.33
N MET A 33 2.33 6.23 -23.25
CA MET A 33 1.07 5.60 -23.62
C MET A 33 1.27 4.21 -24.25
N GLY A 34 2.30 4.03 -25.07
CA GLY A 34 2.59 2.75 -25.72
C GLY A 34 3.02 1.69 -24.73
N GLU A 35 3.85 2.05 -23.76
CA GLU A 35 4.25 1.19 -22.65
C GLU A 35 3.05 0.78 -21.78
N ARG A 36 2.16 1.73 -21.43
CA ARG A 36 0.93 1.43 -20.68
C ARG A 36 0.05 0.43 -21.41
N GLU A 37 -0.19 0.66 -22.70
CA GLU A 37 -1.00 -0.25 -23.50
C GLU A 37 -0.37 -1.63 -23.59
N ALA A 38 0.96 -1.72 -23.73
CA ALA A 38 1.67 -2.99 -23.76
C ALA A 38 1.52 -3.74 -22.43
N THR A 39 1.71 -3.07 -21.29
CA THR A 39 1.49 -3.66 -19.96
C THR A 39 0.04 -4.08 -19.75
N ALA A 40 -0.94 -3.27 -20.18
CA ALA A 40 -2.35 -3.63 -20.10
C ALA A 40 -2.68 -4.87 -20.95
N ARG A 41 -2.15 -4.95 -22.18
CA ARG A 41 -2.29 -6.14 -23.03
C ARG A 41 -1.68 -7.38 -22.39
N ASN A 42 -0.48 -7.27 -21.80
CA ASN A 42 0.15 -8.39 -21.08
C ASN A 42 -0.74 -8.93 -19.95
N VAL A 43 -1.40 -8.06 -19.19
CA VAL A 43 -2.35 -8.48 -18.15
C VAL A 43 -3.57 -9.17 -18.76
N LEU A 44 -4.18 -8.60 -19.80
CA LEU A 44 -5.35 -9.17 -20.48
C LEU A 44 -5.04 -10.52 -21.14
N ASP A 45 -3.82 -10.70 -21.63
CA ASP A 45 -3.33 -11.94 -22.25
C ASP A 45 -2.89 -13.00 -21.21
N GLY A 46 -3.01 -12.71 -19.91
CA GLY A 46 -2.65 -13.63 -18.83
C GLY A 46 -1.14 -13.77 -18.58
N ARG A 47 -0.32 -12.87 -19.15
CA ARG A 47 1.15 -12.84 -18.93
C ARG A 47 1.54 -12.15 -17.63
N GLY A 48 0.60 -11.43 -17.01
CA GLY A 48 0.82 -10.69 -15.78
C GLY A 48 1.25 -9.25 -16.01
N PHE A 49 1.68 -8.60 -14.93
CA PHE A 49 2.11 -7.20 -14.94
C PHE A 49 3.58 -7.11 -15.40
N CYS A 50 3.75 -7.12 -16.73
CA CYS A 50 5.07 -7.13 -17.37
C CYS A 50 5.30 -5.89 -18.24
N ASP A 51 6.56 -5.57 -18.45
CA ASP A 51 7.01 -4.53 -19.38
C ASP A 51 6.75 -4.93 -20.86
N PRO A 52 6.98 -4.05 -21.84
CA PRO A 52 6.79 -4.37 -23.26
C PRO A 52 7.64 -5.54 -23.77
N SER A 53 8.76 -5.86 -23.11
CA SER A 53 9.62 -7.00 -23.44
C SER A 53 9.14 -8.32 -22.84
N GLY A 54 8.11 -8.28 -21.99
CA GLY A 54 7.56 -9.43 -21.27
C GLY A 54 8.29 -9.75 -19.97
N GLN A 55 9.22 -8.89 -19.52
CA GLN A 55 9.84 -9.06 -18.21
C GLN A 55 8.88 -8.63 -17.10
N PRO A 56 8.75 -9.41 -16.02
CA PRO A 56 7.93 -9.03 -14.88
C PRO A 56 8.39 -7.71 -14.27
N ILE A 57 7.47 -6.78 -14.09
CA ILE A 57 7.74 -5.55 -13.35
C ILE A 57 7.69 -5.88 -11.86
N THR A 58 8.78 -5.61 -11.16
CA THR A 58 8.96 -5.97 -9.75
C THR A 58 8.36 -4.92 -8.82
N ASP A 59 8.01 -5.34 -7.59
CA ASP A 59 7.61 -4.42 -6.53
C ASP A 59 8.68 -3.34 -6.32
N GLN A 60 9.96 -3.71 -6.33
CA GLN A 60 11.07 -2.77 -6.16
C GLN A 60 11.08 -1.67 -7.24
N GLU A 61 10.80 -2.01 -8.49
CA GLU A 61 10.72 -1.03 -9.59
C GLU A 61 9.51 -0.12 -9.44
N MET A 62 8.33 -0.68 -9.14
CA MET A 62 7.13 0.12 -8.91
C MET A 62 7.33 1.12 -7.76
N LEU A 63 8.09 0.74 -6.75
CA LEU A 63 8.40 1.56 -5.58
C LEU A 63 9.46 2.60 -5.83
N ALA A 64 10.48 2.29 -6.63
CA ALA A 64 11.45 3.28 -7.05
C ALA A 64 10.74 4.45 -7.75
N VAL A 65 9.73 4.13 -8.55
CA VAL A 65 8.87 5.11 -9.22
C VAL A 65 7.92 5.81 -8.24
N ALA A 66 7.20 5.06 -7.39
CA ALA A 66 6.27 5.64 -6.44
C ALA A 66 6.97 6.52 -5.37
N GLY A 67 8.22 6.21 -5.03
CA GLY A 67 9.05 7.01 -4.12
C GLY A 67 9.37 8.41 -4.63
N THR A 68 9.16 8.68 -5.91
CA THR A 68 9.27 10.03 -6.52
C THR A 68 7.97 10.83 -6.42
N LEU A 69 6.89 10.23 -5.92
CA LEU A 69 5.54 10.80 -5.89
C LEU A 69 5.06 10.94 -4.44
N HIS A 70 5.51 12.01 -3.79
CA HIS A 70 5.17 12.40 -2.41
C HIS A 70 5.43 11.33 -1.32
N GLY A 71 5.84 11.76 -0.13
CA GLY A 71 6.30 10.86 0.95
C GLY A 71 5.33 9.76 1.41
N TRP A 72 4.06 9.81 1.03
CA TRP A 72 3.04 8.83 1.44
C TRP A 72 3.17 7.48 0.70
N ALA A 73 3.69 7.43 -0.53
CA ALA A 73 3.86 6.17 -1.27
C ALA A 73 4.88 5.23 -0.62
N LYS A 74 5.96 5.78 -0.08
CA LYS A 74 6.96 5.04 0.73
C LYS A 74 6.34 4.45 1.99
N ILE A 75 5.34 5.13 2.54
CA ILE A 75 4.67 4.71 3.76
C ILE A 75 3.65 3.62 3.45
N VAL A 76 2.86 3.79 2.39
CA VAL A 76 2.00 2.75 1.80
C VAL A 76 2.78 1.47 1.54
N TYR A 77 3.99 1.56 0.99
CA TYR A 77 4.85 0.40 0.83
C TYR A 77 5.33 -0.20 2.14
N THR A 78 5.77 0.64 3.08
CA THR A 78 6.20 0.17 4.40
C THR A 78 5.06 -0.59 5.07
N PHE A 79 3.83 -0.06 5.00
CA PHE A 79 2.62 -0.73 5.42
C PHE A 79 2.39 -2.04 4.65
N ALA A 80 2.40 -2.04 3.32
CA ALA A 80 2.19 -3.24 2.50
C ALA A 80 3.21 -4.35 2.82
N ARG A 81 4.48 -4.01 3.04
CA ARG A 81 5.54 -4.94 3.46
C ARG A 81 5.28 -5.48 4.87
N VAL A 82 4.91 -4.62 5.81
CA VAL A 82 4.46 -5.03 7.15
C VAL A 82 3.25 -5.96 7.09
N PHE A 83 2.31 -5.70 6.17
CA PHE A 83 1.11 -6.51 6.00
C PHE A 83 1.38 -7.91 5.40
N ILE A 84 2.48 -8.10 4.67
CA ILE A 84 2.93 -9.45 4.25
C ILE A 84 3.28 -10.30 5.47
N HIS A 85 3.92 -9.74 6.49
CA HIS A 85 4.16 -10.43 7.76
C HIS A 85 2.85 -10.67 8.51
N PHE A 86 1.88 -9.77 8.34
CA PHE A 86 0.59 -9.94 8.94
C PHE A 86 -0.11 -11.17 8.39
N ALA A 87 -0.09 -11.52 7.10
CA ALA A 87 -0.76 -12.72 6.54
C ALA A 87 -0.66 -14.04 7.36
N SER A 88 0.31 -14.17 8.28
CA SER A 88 0.30 -15.09 9.44
C SER A 88 -0.78 -14.82 10.55
N LEU A 89 -1.81 -14.01 10.28
CA LEU A 89 -2.78 -13.45 11.25
C LEU A 89 -3.62 -14.47 12.01
N TYR A 90 -3.53 -15.76 11.65
CA TYR A 90 -4.05 -16.85 12.48
C TYR A 90 -3.44 -16.87 13.90
N SER A 91 -2.34 -16.13 14.14
CA SER A 91 -1.61 -16.06 15.41
C SER A 91 -1.85 -14.81 16.27
N PHE A 92 -2.81 -13.93 15.93
CA PHE A 92 -3.20 -12.79 16.80
C PHE A 92 -3.53 -13.23 18.25
N ALA A 93 -3.94 -14.48 18.43
CA ALA A 93 -4.22 -15.06 19.74
C ALA A 93 -2.96 -15.25 20.61
N SER A 94 -1.74 -15.22 20.05
CA SER A 94 -0.50 -15.50 20.78
C SER A 94 0.56 -14.39 20.73
N ARG A 95 0.49 -13.42 19.81
CA ARG A 95 1.48 -12.32 19.72
C ARG A 95 0.95 -11.07 19.01
N ASP A 96 1.41 -9.88 19.43
CA ASP A 96 1.13 -8.62 18.73
C ASP A 96 1.84 -8.62 17.35
N PRO A 97 1.14 -8.36 16.23
CA PRO A 97 1.76 -8.35 14.91
C PRO A 97 2.91 -7.35 14.77
N LEU A 98 2.86 -6.22 15.49
CA LEU A 98 3.92 -5.21 15.46
C LEU A 98 5.24 -5.70 16.07
N ASP A 99 5.24 -6.81 16.81
CA ASP A 99 6.46 -7.41 17.38
C ASP A 99 7.38 -8.02 16.32
N GLN A 100 6.89 -8.22 15.10
CA GLN A 100 7.70 -8.72 13.98
C GLN A 100 8.47 -7.60 13.27
N LEU A 101 8.20 -6.34 13.62
CA LEU A 101 8.80 -5.18 12.99
C LEU A 101 10.12 -4.81 13.63
N THR A 102 11.06 -4.36 12.79
CA THR A 102 12.23 -3.64 13.30
C THR A 102 11.79 -2.31 13.92
N THR A 103 12.62 -1.79 14.83
CA THR A 103 12.38 -0.47 15.46
C THR A 103 12.19 0.64 14.42
N ALA A 104 12.93 0.59 13.30
CA ALA A 104 12.86 1.59 12.24
C ALA A 104 11.52 1.53 11.46
N GLU A 105 11.03 0.33 11.15
CA GLU A 105 9.73 0.16 10.50
C GLU A 105 8.59 0.61 11.41
N ARG A 106 8.65 0.22 12.70
CA ARG A 106 7.65 0.62 13.68
C ARG A 106 7.61 2.13 13.86
N ARG A 107 8.77 2.78 13.96
CA ARG A 107 8.89 4.24 14.05
C ARG A 107 8.28 4.92 12.81
N THR A 108 8.58 4.41 11.61
CA THR A 108 8.05 4.94 10.35
C THR A 108 6.51 4.91 10.33
N ILE A 109 5.91 3.79 10.77
CA ILE A 109 4.46 3.64 10.87
C ILE A 109 3.86 4.62 11.89
N VAL A 110 4.44 4.69 13.09
CA VAL A 110 3.97 5.57 14.17
C VAL A 110 4.05 7.03 13.77
N ASP A 111 5.18 7.48 13.23
CA ASP A 111 5.38 8.87 12.81
C ASP A 111 4.38 9.28 11.72
N HIS A 112 4.08 8.38 10.77
CA HIS A 112 3.07 8.64 9.76
C HIS A 112 1.66 8.73 10.33
N LEU A 113 1.25 7.76 11.14
CA LEU A 113 -0.09 7.73 11.73
C LEU A 113 -0.32 8.94 12.65
N ASN A 114 0.71 9.37 13.38
CA ASN A 114 0.66 10.57 14.20
C ASN A 114 0.59 11.84 13.33
N GLY A 115 1.39 11.93 12.27
CA GLY A 115 1.46 13.10 11.40
C GLY A 115 0.25 13.30 10.50
N CYS A 116 -0.33 12.21 9.98
CA CYS A 116 -1.41 12.27 8.99
C CYS A 116 -2.81 12.01 9.57
N HIS A 117 -2.90 11.35 10.74
CA HIS A 117 -4.18 10.91 11.28
C HIS A 117 -4.41 11.31 12.75
N GLU A 118 -3.59 12.23 13.27
CA GLU A 118 -3.63 12.70 14.67
C GLU A 118 -3.49 11.56 15.68
N GLY A 119 -2.75 10.50 15.31
CA GLY A 119 -2.40 9.43 16.22
C GLY A 119 -1.71 9.98 17.48
N ARG A 120 -2.05 9.43 18.64
CA ARG A 120 -1.27 9.57 19.88
C ARG A 120 -0.50 8.28 20.14
N LEU A 121 0.12 7.75 19.09
CA LEU A 121 0.86 6.49 19.13
C LEU A 121 2.33 6.72 19.51
N ASN A 122 2.96 5.70 20.04
CA ASN A 122 4.40 5.63 20.25
C ASN A 122 4.92 4.25 19.84
N ASP A 123 6.25 4.07 19.85
CA ASP A 123 6.91 2.81 19.48
C ASP A 123 6.62 1.64 20.43
N LYS A 124 5.69 1.76 21.37
CA LYS A 124 5.18 0.67 22.23
C LYS A 124 3.67 0.48 22.09
N SER A 125 2.98 1.31 21.30
CA SER A 125 1.54 1.18 21.05
C SER A 125 1.21 -0.17 20.40
N PRO A 126 0.27 -0.94 20.96
CA PRO A 126 -0.11 -2.24 20.41
C PRO A 126 -0.91 -2.08 19.11
N PHE A 127 -1.04 -3.15 18.33
CA PHE A 127 -1.78 -3.12 17.07
C PHE A 127 -3.23 -2.61 17.24
N ASP A 128 -3.90 -2.95 18.34
CA ASP A 128 -5.27 -2.49 18.63
C ASP A 128 -5.40 -0.97 18.72
N ALA A 129 -4.32 -0.27 19.09
CA ALA A 129 -4.30 1.20 19.09
C ALA A 129 -4.19 1.78 17.66
N LEU A 130 -3.68 1.01 16.70
CA LEU A 130 -3.58 1.38 15.29
C LEU A 130 -4.88 1.09 14.53
N ALA A 131 -5.61 0.04 14.92
CA ALA A 131 -6.79 -0.43 14.18
C ALA A 131 -7.83 0.66 13.84
N PRO A 132 -8.18 1.61 14.74
CA PRO A 132 -9.09 2.70 14.40
C PRO A 132 -8.54 3.67 13.34
N LEU A 133 -7.21 3.79 13.24
CA LEU A 133 -6.55 4.63 12.25
C LEU A 133 -6.45 3.94 10.89
N LEU A 134 -6.43 2.60 10.84
CA LEU A 134 -6.35 1.84 9.59
C LEU A 134 -7.54 2.11 8.66
N VAL A 135 -8.75 2.33 9.21
CA VAL A 135 -9.92 2.74 8.41
C VAL A 135 -9.70 4.10 7.75
N ARG A 136 -9.06 5.03 8.44
CA ARG A 136 -8.73 6.36 7.88
C ARG A 136 -7.65 6.26 6.80
N VAL A 137 -6.64 5.42 7.03
CA VAL A 137 -5.60 5.11 6.05
C VAL A 137 -6.22 4.51 4.79
N PHE A 138 -7.10 3.52 4.95
CA PHE A 138 -7.84 2.89 3.86
C PHE A 138 -8.61 3.93 3.02
N ASN A 139 -9.42 4.76 3.68
CA ASN A 139 -10.21 5.78 2.98
C ASN A 139 -9.31 6.74 2.18
N ASN A 140 -8.17 7.16 2.74
CA ASN A 140 -7.22 8.01 2.03
C ASN A 140 -6.62 7.32 0.80
N ILE A 141 -6.24 6.04 0.93
CA ILE A 141 -5.70 5.24 -0.18
C ILE A 141 -6.74 5.08 -1.28
N SER A 142 -7.97 4.69 -0.95
CA SER A 142 -9.03 4.50 -1.95
C SER A 142 -9.44 5.81 -2.63
N MET A 143 -9.44 6.93 -1.91
CA MET A 143 -9.64 8.26 -2.51
C MET A 143 -8.52 8.63 -3.50
N ASN A 144 -7.25 8.41 -3.11
CA ASN A 144 -6.12 8.65 -3.98
C ASN A 144 -6.16 7.73 -5.22
N LEU A 145 -6.46 6.45 -5.03
CA LEU A 145 -6.62 5.48 -6.11
C LEU A 145 -7.68 5.94 -7.11
N THR A 146 -8.85 6.36 -6.62
CA THR A 146 -9.92 6.91 -7.47
C THR A 146 -9.45 8.12 -8.27
N CYS A 147 -8.71 9.04 -7.65
CA CYS A 147 -8.16 10.22 -8.31
C CYS A 147 -7.17 9.85 -9.42
N TYR A 148 -6.20 8.98 -9.11
CA TYR A 148 -5.18 8.58 -10.08
C TYR A 148 -5.74 7.71 -11.21
N LEU A 149 -6.73 6.85 -10.94
CA LEU A 149 -7.45 6.13 -11.98
C LEU A 149 -8.13 7.10 -12.95
N ALA A 150 -8.81 8.13 -12.47
CA ALA A 150 -9.41 9.14 -13.34
C ALA A 150 -8.37 9.91 -14.19
N ILE A 151 -7.13 10.08 -13.69
CA ILE A 151 -6.03 10.64 -14.48
C ILE A 151 -5.58 9.65 -15.56
N LEU A 152 -5.45 8.37 -15.20
CA LEU A 152 -5.01 7.29 -16.08
C LEU A 152 -6.01 7.07 -17.22
N GLU A 153 -7.30 7.00 -16.90
CA GLU A 153 -8.42 6.86 -17.85
C GLU A 153 -8.53 8.05 -18.81
N ALA A 154 -8.19 9.25 -18.34
CA ALA A 154 -8.10 10.44 -19.19
C ALA A 154 -6.85 10.47 -20.10
N GLY A 155 -6.02 9.42 -20.07
CA GLY A 155 -4.79 9.32 -20.85
C GLY A 155 -3.69 10.31 -20.45
N ARG A 156 -3.76 10.85 -19.23
CA ARG A 156 -2.80 11.86 -18.73
C ARG A 156 -1.63 11.19 -18.01
N SER A 157 -0.57 11.95 -17.78
CA SER A 157 0.60 11.53 -17.00
C SER A 157 0.75 12.41 -15.76
N ILE A 158 1.50 11.92 -14.77
CA ILE A 158 1.89 12.70 -13.60
C ILE A 158 3.37 13.07 -13.70
N GLU A 159 3.68 14.33 -13.43
CA GLU A 159 5.07 14.78 -13.34
C GLU A 159 5.67 14.37 -11.98
N PRO A 160 6.98 14.08 -11.93
CA PRO A 160 7.66 13.88 -10.66
C PRO A 160 7.68 15.19 -9.86
N VAL A 161 7.69 15.09 -8.54
CA VAL A 161 7.79 16.23 -7.61
C VAL A 161 9.23 16.44 -7.18
#